data_AF-A0A934A5I1-F1
#
_entry.id   AF-A0A934A5I1-F1
#
_cell.length_a   1.000
_cell.length_b   1.000
_cell.length_c   1.000
_cell.angle_alpha   90.00
_cell.angle_beta   90.00
_cell.angle_gamma   90.00
#
_symmetry.space_group_name_H-M   'P 1'
#
loop_
_entity.id
_entity.type
_entity.pdbx_description
1 polymer ?
#
loop_
_entity_poly.entity_id
_entity_poly.type
_entity_poly.pdbx_seq_one_letter_code
_entity_poly.pdbx_strand_id
1 'polypeptide(L)'
;MVELSQQSQMESPLSVRVEYTPFINFATQQNAVPLLRALAVTNFSDKQATHLVVRVWSDPPVVAEKTLRVDAIAPGANYAFSDFALTLLRDPLRKQSECEEGHLWIEVAADGVMPARKTFPLSVLAYNEWYGVSSLPEIIAAHVLPNDPAVERILADASKLLLEKTKDGSLSGYQSGDPRRAYIQAAGIYFASARQKISYINPGERDPKTRTAEEICPEEIANAAAQVLTLHISMGHDDLAREAANVFGITRLGNKVRSSFVEGIELMKKNGGCRVEEENLVAP
;
A
#
# COMPACT_ATOMS: atom_id res chain seq x y z
N MET A 1 -5.76 34.56 30.08
CA MET A 1 -5.07 33.45 30.76
C MET A 1 -6.17 32.48 31.16
N VAL A 2 -6.56 31.60 30.24
CA VAL A 2 -7.66 30.64 30.44
C VAL A 2 -6.99 29.29 30.61
N GLU A 3 -7.02 28.78 31.83
CA GLU A 3 -6.52 27.44 32.17
C GLU A 3 -7.39 26.40 31.45
N LEU A 4 -6.80 25.78 30.42
CA LEU A 4 -7.33 24.56 29.82
C LEU A 4 -7.20 23.45 30.87
N SER A 5 -8.34 23.13 31.49
CA SER A 5 -8.51 21.99 32.38
C SER A 5 -8.20 20.71 31.60
N GLN A 6 -7.06 20.09 31.92
CA GLN A 6 -6.78 18.71 31.56
C GLN A 6 -7.78 17.82 32.29
N GLN A 7 -8.90 17.50 31.63
CA GLN A 7 -9.72 16.38 32.04
C GLN A 7 -8.94 15.10 31.73
N SER A 8 -8.43 14.44 32.78
CA SER A 8 -7.97 13.06 32.70
C SER A 8 -9.09 12.21 32.12
N GLN A 9 -8.97 11.80 30.86
CA GLN A 9 -9.87 10.81 30.26
C GLN A 9 -9.71 9.52 31.06
N MET A 10 -10.69 9.21 31.91
CA MET A 10 -10.78 7.88 32.49
C MET A 10 -10.90 6.89 31.34
N GLU A 11 -9.95 5.98 31.21
CA GLU A 11 -10.03 4.92 30.21
C GLU A 11 -11.19 3.98 30.56
N SER A 12 -12.00 3.62 29.57
CA SER A 12 -13.05 2.63 29.77
C SER A 12 -12.45 1.28 30.16
N PRO A 13 -13.05 0.56 31.13
CA PRO A 13 -12.60 -0.78 31.48
C PRO A 13 -12.98 -1.83 30.42
N LEU A 14 -13.73 -1.47 29.36
CA LEU A 14 -13.99 -2.34 28.22
C LEU A 14 -12.89 -2.16 27.18
N SER A 15 -12.11 -3.21 26.95
CA SER A 15 -11.04 -3.22 25.95
C SER A 15 -11.48 -3.94 24.69
N VAL A 16 -11.27 -3.30 23.55
CA VAL A 16 -11.58 -3.83 22.22
C VAL A 16 -10.29 -4.33 21.57
N ARG A 17 -10.30 -5.58 21.11
CA ARG A 17 -9.23 -6.16 20.29
C ARG A 17 -9.80 -6.50 18.92
N VAL A 18 -9.07 -6.13 17.87
CA VAL A 18 -9.43 -6.43 16.50
C VAL A 18 -8.22 -6.89 15.69
N GLU A 19 -8.50 -7.74 14.72
CA GLU A 19 -7.60 -7.99 13.60
C GLU A 19 -8.29 -7.46 12.36
N TYR A 20 -7.67 -6.52 11.66
CA TYR A 20 -8.29 -5.85 10.51
C TYR A 20 -7.26 -5.57 9.41
N THR A 21 -7.77 -5.19 8.24
CA THR A 21 -6.97 -4.74 7.10
C THR A 21 -6.98 -3.20 7.08
N PRO A 22 -5.83 -2.51 7.09
CA PRO A 22 -5.78 -1.05 7.23
C PRO A 22 -6.14 -0.28 5.96
N PHE A 23 -6.65 -0.96 4.93
CA PHE A 23 -7.05 -0.37 3.68
C PHE A 23 -8.24 -1.12 3.08
N ILE A 24 -9.00 -0.43 2.23
CA ILE A 24 -10.02 -1.03 1.36
C ILE A 24 -10.11 -0.28 0.03
N ASN A 25 -10.62 -0.96 -1.00
CA ASN A 25 -10.97 -0.35 -2.27
C ASN A 25 -12.12 -1.13 -2.92
N PHE A 26 -12.49 -0.77 -4.14
CA PHE A 26 -13.52 -1.50 -4.89
C PHE A 26 -13.14 -2.96 -5.17
N ALA A 27 -11.86 -3.23 -5.46
CA ALA A 27 -11.38 -4.59 -5.75
C ALA A 27 -11.49 -5.52 -4.53
N THR A 28 -11.09 -5.08 -3.34
CA THR A 28 -11.22 -5.87 -2.11
C THR A 28 -12.68 -6.19 -1.80
N GLN A 29 -13.60 -5.26 -2.07
CA GLN A 29 -15.03 -5.48 -1.93
C GLN A 29 -15.58 -6.51 -2.93
N GLN A 30 -15.21 -6.43 -4.21
CA GLN A 30 -15.68 -7.40 -5.23
C GLN A 30 -15.10 -8.81 -5.03
N ASN A 31 -13.93 -8.92 -4.41
CA ASN A 31 -13.26 -10.18 -4.10
C ASN A 31 -13.53 -10.71 -2.68
N ALA A 32 -14.49 -10.10 -1.96
CA ALA A 32 -14.89 -10.50 -0.60
C ALA A 32 -13.71 -10.59 0.39
N VAL A 33 -12.72 -9.70 0.25
CA VAL A 33 -11.60 -9.61 1.20
C VAL A 33 -12.13 -9.01 2.51
N PRO A 34 -12.01 -9.71 3.65
CA PRO A 34 -12.58 -9.24 4.91
C PRO A 34 -11.79 -8.04 5.45
N LEU A 35 -12.48 -6.93 5.69
CA LEU A 35 -11.93 -5.77 6.41
C LEU A 35 -11.62 -6.13 7.87
N LEU A 36 -12.53 -6.86 8.53
CA LEU A 36 -12.39 -7.29 9.92
C LEU A 36 -12.27 -8.82 9.96
N ARG A 37 -11.20 -9.34 10.56
CA ARG A 37 -10.86 -10.77 10.68
C ARG A 37 -11.07 -11.32 12.09
N ALA A 38 -11.00 -10.46 13.11
CA ALA A 38 -11.34 -10.80 14.47
C ALA A 38 -11.89 -9.58 15.20
N LEU A 39 -12.81 -9.80 16.13
CA LEU A 39 -13.33 -8.81 17.05
C LEU A 39 -13.57 -9.47 18.41
N ALA A 40 -13.00 -8.90 19.46
CA ALA A 40 -13.22 -9.34 20.81
C ALA A 40 -13.32 -8.15 21.77
N VAL A 41 -14.09 -8.33 22.84
CA VAL A 41 -14.21 -7.38 23.94
C VAL A 41 -13.81 -8.09 25.23
N THR A 42 -12.86 -7.50 25.96
CA THR A 42 -12.49 -7.93 27.30
C THR A 42 -13.03 -6.94 28.33
N ASN A 43 -13.71 -7.44 29.36
CA ASN A 43 -14.20 -6.63 30.47
C ASN A 43 -13.16 -6.62 31.60
N PHE A 44 -12.43 -5.52 31.77
CA PHE A 44 -11.47 -5.33 32.86
C PHE A 44 -12.08 -4.67 34.11
N SER A 45 -13.40 -4.47 34.16
CA SER A 45 -14.05 -3.97 35.36
C SER A 45 -14.25 -5.07 36.40
N ASP A 46 -14.60 -4.66 37.61
CA ASP A 46 -15.02 -5.51 38.72
C ASP A 46 -16.51 -5.90 38.64
N LYS A 47 -17.24 -5.41 37.63
CA LYS A 47 -18.68 -5.60 37.45
C LYS A 47 -19.00 -6.40 36.20
N GLN A 48 -20.13 -7.10 36.24
CA GLN A 48 -20.67 -7.75 35.05
C GLN A 48 -21.18 -6.67 34.08
N ALA A 49 -20.62 -6.64 32.87
CA ALA A 49 -21.14 -5.80 31.79
C ALA A 49 -22.36 -6.49 31.20
N THR A 50 -23.53 -5.85 31.21
CA THR A 50 -24.79 -6.42 30.69
C THR A 50 -25.32 -5.59 29.52
N HIS A 51 -26.11 -6.22 28.65
CA HIS A 51 -26.67 -5.62 27.42
C HIS A 51 -25.62 -4.90 26.58
N LEU A 52 -24.48 -5.57 26.36
CA LEU A 52 -23.37 -4.98 25.62
C LEU A 52 -23.78 -4.77 24.16
N VAL A 53 -23.56 -3.55 23.67
CA VAL A 53 -23.76 -3.15 22.28
C VAL A 53 -22.43 -2.73 21.69
N VAL A 54 -22.04 -3.37 20.59
CA VAL A 54 -20.86 -2.97 19.79
C VAL A 54 -21.33 -2.39 18.47
N ARG A 55 -20.96 -1.15 18.18
CA ARG A 55 -21.25 -0.47 16.91
C ARG A 55 -19.96 -0.31 16.12
N VAL A 56 -20.01 -0.65 14.83
CA VAL A 56 -18.88 -0.57 13.91
C VAL A 56 -19.31 0.21 12.67
N TRP A 57 -18.58 1.27 12.33
CA TRP A 57 -18.80 2.07 11.12
C TRP A 57 -17.47 2.65 10.63
N SER A 58 -17.44 3.29 9.47
CA SER A 58 -16.25 3.97 8.97
C SER A 58 -16.52 5.44 8.67
N ASP A 59 -15.45 6.22 8.66
CA ASP A 59 -15.39 7.57 8.13
C ASP A 59 -14.16 7.65 7.22
N PRO A 60 -14.27 7.84 5.88
CA PRO A 60 -15.51 8.03 5.10
C PRO A 60 -16.54 6.90 5.24
N PRO A 61 -17.84 7.12 4.95
CA PRO A 61 -18.89 6.12 5.14
C PRO A 61 -18.90 5.08 4.01
N VAL A 62 -17.89 4.22 4.01
CA VAL A 62 -17.67 3.11 3.06
C VAL A 62 -17.97 1.73 3.68
N VAL A 63 -18.30 1.68 4.97
CA VAL A 63 -18.78 0.51 5.69
C VAL A 63 -20.21 0.76 6.15
N ALA A 64 -21.14 -0.15 5.85
CA ALA A 64 -22.48 -0.11 6.42
C ALA A 64 -22.39 -0.32 7.93
N GLU A 65 -23.00 0.57 8.72
CA GLU A 65 -22.96 0.47 10.17
C GLU A 65 -23.49 -0.89 10.65
N LYS A 66 -22.67 -1.62 11.41
CA LYS A 66 -23.03 -2.91 11.99
C LYS A 66 -23.16 -2.79 13.50
N THR A 67 -24.24 -3.33 14.05
CA THR A 67 -24.48 -3.40 15.50
C THR A 67 -24.49 -4.87 15.94
N LEU A 68 -23.66 -5.19 16.93
CA LEU A 68 -23.58 -6.50 17.56
C LEU A 68 -24.07 -6.39 19.01
N ARG A 69 -24.66 -7.46 19.53
CA ARG A 69 -25.18 -7.50 20.90
C ARG A 69 -24.70 -8.74 21.63
N VAL A 70 -24.42 -8.59 22.93
CA VAL A 70 -24.07 -9.68 23.84
C VAL A 70 -24.78 -9.44 25.16
N ASP A 71 -25.43 -10.48 25.71
CA ASP A 71 -26.22 -10.33 26.92
C ASP A 71 -25.36 -9.93 28.12
N ALA A 72 -24.21 -10.58 28.31
CA ALA A 72 -23.28 -10.20 29.35
C ALA A 72 -21.83 -10.66 29.10
N ILE A 73 -20.87 -9.91 29.69
CA ILE A 73 -19.47 -10.29 29.82
C ILE A 73 -19.08 -10.18 31.31
N ALA A 74 -18.70 -11.30 31.92
CA ALA A 74 -18.28 -11.34 33.32
C ALA A 74 -16.99 -10.53 33.57
N PRO A 75 -16.73 -10.09 34.82
CA PRO A 75 -15.45 -9.46 35.20
C PRO A 75 -14.25 -10.31 34.76
N GLY A 76 -13.27 -9.69 34.11
CA GLY A 76 -12.06 -10.34 33.59
C GLY A 76 -12.27 -11.24 32.37
N ALA A 77 -13.51 -11.45 31.91
CA ALA A 77 -13.80 -12.35 30.79
C ALA A 77 -13.57 -11.66 29.43
N ASN A 78 -13.26 -12.48 28.43
CA ASN A 78 -13.13 -12.08 27.04
C ASN A 78 -14.24 -12.72 26.21
N TYR A 79 -14.94 -11.92 25.40
CA TYR A 79 -15.94 -12.38 24.46
C TYR A 79 -15.45 -12.15 23.03
N ALA A 80 -15.25 -13.24 22.28
CA ALA A 80 -14.93 -13.19 20.86
C ALA A 80 -16.22 -13.32 20.03
N PHE A 81 -16.44 -12.38 19.12
CA PHE A 81 -17.60 -12.40 18.23
C PHE A 81 -17.36 -13.40 17.10
N SER A 82 -18.42 -14.01 16.57
CA SER A 82 -18.37 -14.89 15.39
C SER A 82 -19.03 -14.27 14.15
N ASP A 83 -20.15 -13.56 14.31
CA ASP A 83 -20.83 -12.83 13.22
C ASP A 83 -20.46 -11.34 13.22
N PHE A 84 -19.22 -11.03 12.88
CA PHE A 84 -18.70 -9.65 12.82
C PHE A 84 -18.37 -9.18 11.39
N ALA A 85 -18.69 -9.98 10.37
CA ALA A 85 -18.42 -9.62 8.97
C ALA A 85 -19.04 -8.26 8.62
N LEU A 86 -18.23 -7.33 8.13
CA LEU A 86 -18.66 -5.98 7.77
C LEU A 86 -19.12 -5.93 6.32
N THR A 87 -20.16 -5.13 6.04
CA THR A 87 -20.62 -4.90 4.67
C THR A 87 -19.97 -3.65 4.10
N LEU A 88 -19.11 -3.83 3.10
CA LEU A 88 -18.48 -2.72 2.39
C LEU A 88 -19.46 -2.14 1.36
N LEU A 89 -19.63 -0.82 1.36
CA LEU A 89 -20.56 -0.11 0.49
C LEU A 89 -19.98 0.02 -0.92
N ARG A 90 -20.65 -0.61 -1.88
CA ARG A 90 -20.19 -0.72 -3.26
C ARG A 90 -20.05 0.63 -3.97
N ASP A 91 -21.09 1.46 -3.90
CA ASP A 91 -21.15 2.67 -4.71
C ASP A 91 -20.14 3.75 -4.28
N PRO A 92 -19.91 4.01 -2.98
CA PRO A 92 -18.81 4.86 -2.52
C PRO A 92 -17.45 4.34 -3.01
N LEU A 93 -17.14 3.06 -2.76
CA LEU A 93 -15.85 2.47 -3.14
C LEU A 93 -15.61 2.48 -4.66
N ARG A 94 -16.65 2.27 -5.46
CA ARG A 94 -16.56 2.35 -6.93
C ARG A 94 -16.25 3.75 -7.43
N LYS A 95 -16.75 4.78 -6.74
CA LYS A 95 -16.58 6.20 -7.13
C LYS A 95 -15.31 6.82 -6.57
N GLN A 96 -14.63 6.15 -5.64
CA GLN A 96 -13.39 6.61 -5.05
C GLN A 96 -12.29 6.74 -6.13
N SER A 97 -11.98 7.96 -6.55
CA SER A 97 -10.98 8.25 -7.58
C SER A 97 -9.60 8.56 -7.02
N GLU A 98 -9.53 8.96 -5.75
CA GLU A 98 -8.29 9.29 -5.04
C GLU A 98 -8.28 8.59 -3.68
N CYS A 99 -7.08 8.33 -3.15
CA CYS A 99 -6.97 7.81 -1.79
C CYS A 99 -7.50 8.85 -0.79
N GLU A 100 -8.30 8.39 0.17
CA GLU A 100 -8.79 9.20 1.29
C GLU A 100 -8.49 8.47 2.59
N GLU A 101 -7.82 9.18 3.51
CA GLU A 101 -7.48 8.64 4.82
C GLU A 101 -8.65 8.81 5.79
N GLY A 102 -8.91 7.76 6.55
CA GLY A 102 -10.07 7.67 7.40
C GLY A 102 -9.88 6.73 8.59
N HIS A 103 -10.99 6.32 9.19
CA HIS A 103 -11.00 5.46 10.35
C HIS A 103 -12.14 4.44 10.27
N LEU A 104 -11.85 3.22 10.71
CA LEU A 104 -12.85 2.29 11.22
C LEU A 104 -13.09 2.61 12.69
N TRP A 105 -14.32 2.94 13.03
CA TRP A 105 -14.76 3.24 14.38
C TRP A 105 -15.40 2.02 15.01
N ILE A 106 -15.04 1.75 16.27
CA ILE A 106 -15.68 0.74 17.09
C ILE A 106 -16.06 1.36 18.43
N GLU A 107 -17.35 1.35 18.73
CA GLU A 107 -17.90 1.82 19.99
C GLU A 107 -18.51 0.65 20.74
N VAL A 108 -18.23 0.56 22.03
CA VAL A 108 -18.72 -0.48 22.92
C VAL A 108 -19.38 0.18 24.12
N ALA A 109 -20.65 -0.11 24.32
CA ALA A 109 -21.42 0.34 25.47
C ALA A 109 -22.02 -0.87 26.19
N ALA A 110 -22.12 -0.81 27.51
CA ALA A 110 -22.84 -1.78 28.34
C ALA A 110 -23.44 -1.06 29.55
N ASP A 111 -24.47 -1.66 30.14
CA ASP A 111 -25.11 -1.11 31.33
C ASP A 111 -24.15 -1.09 32.51
N GLY A 112 -24.10 0.04 33.22
CA GLY A 112 -23.29 0.21 34.43
C GLY A 112 -21.78 0.24 34.23
N VAL A 113 -21.30 0.21 32.98
CA VAL A 113 -19.88 0.28 32.61
C VAL A 113 -19.66 1.43 31.63
N MET A 114 -18.61 2.23 31.86
CA MET A 114 -18.31 3.37 31.00
C MET A 114 -18.03 2.91 29.56
N PRO A 115 -18.64 3.54 28.53
CA PRO A 115 -18.45 3.12 27.14
C PRO A 115 -17.00 3.34 26.67
N ALA A 116 -16.55 2.47 25.77
CA ALA A 116 -15.27 2.60 25.08
C ALA A 116 -15.51 2.99 23.63
N ARG A 117 -14.68 3.88 23.10
CA ARG A 117 -14.61 4.16 21.66
C ARG A 117 -13.17 4.02 21.20
N LYS A 118 -12.96 3.26 20.13
CA LYS A 118 -11.66 3.03 19.51
C LYS A 118 -11.71 3.40 18.04
N THR A 119 -10.64 4.00 17.57
CA THR A 119 -10.40 4.34 16.17
C THR A 119 -9.28 3.47 15.64
N PHE A 120 -9.45 2.99 14.42
CA PHE A 120 -8.46 2.20 13.70
C PHE A 120 -8.23 2.90 12.35
N PRO A 121 -6.99 3.32 12.02
CA PRO A 121 -6.70 3.97 10.74
C PRO A 121 -7.14 3.11 9.56
N LEU A 122 -7.79 3.73 8.58
CA LEU A 122 -8.32 3.04 7.40
C LEU A 122 -8.10 3.90 6.16
N SER A 123 -7.25 3.45 5.24
CA SER A 123 -7.05 4.10 3.95
C SER A 123 -8.10 3.60 2.95
N VAL A 124 -8.95 4.50 2.46
CA VAL A 124 -9.91 4.21 1.39
C VAL A 124 -9.21 4.52 0.07
N LEU A 125 -8.61 3.50 -0.53
CA LEU A 125 -7.82 3.67 -1.75
C LEU A 125 -8.74 3.95 -2.95
N ALA A 126 -8.20 4.62 -3.96
CA ALA A 126 -8.88 4.74 -5.24
C ALA A 126 -9.23 3.35 -5.82
N TYR A 127 -10.28 3.27 -6.64
CA TYR A 127 -10.74 2.00 -7.22
C TYR A 127 -9.67 1.28 -8.05
N ASN A 128 -8.71 2.03 -8.60
CA ASN A 128 -7.60 1.56 -9.43
C ASN A 128 -6.25 1.53 -8.68
N GLU A 129 -6.26 1.76 -7.37
CA GLU A 129 -5.07 1.75 -6.53
C GLU A 129 -4.95 0.44 -5.75
N TRP A 130 -3.72 -0.02 -5.55
CA TRP A 130 -3.40 -1.22 -4.79
C TRP A 130 -2.39 -0.90 -3.69
N TYR A 131 -2.62 -1.47 -2.50
CA TYR A 131 -1.81 -1.26 -1.29
C TYR A 131 -0.38 -1.85 -1.34
N GLY A 132 -0.05 -2.59 -2.40
CA GLY A 132 1.27 -3.19 -2.60
C GLY A 132 1.38 -4.64 -2.09
N VAL A 133 2.57 -5.20 -2.27
CA VAL A 133 2.87 -6.64 -2.11
C VAL A 133 2.81 -7.18 -0.68
N SER A 134 2.81 -6.30 0.33
CA SER A 134 2.97 -6.69 1.73
C SER A 134 1.72 -7.30 2.38
N SER A 135 0.53 -7.14 1.78
CA SER A 135 -0.72 -7.57 2.43
C SER A 135 -1.55 -8.56 1.60
N LEU A 136 -1.68 -8.36 0.29
CA LEU A 136 -2.51 -9.22 -0.56
C LEU A 136 -2.05 -9.14 -2.03
N PRO A 137 -0.94 -9.80 -2.41
CA PRO A 137 -0.40 -9.70 -3.77
C PRO A 137 -1.35 -10.25 -4.83
N GLU A 138 -2.21 -11.20 -4.51
CA GLU A 138 -3.16 -11.82 -5.44
C GLU A 138 -4.22 -10.83 -5.93
N ILE A 139 -4.52 -9.77 -5.16
CA ILE A 139 -5.53 -8.77 -5.53
C ILE A 139 -5.14 -7.98 -6.79
N ILE A 140 -3.86 -7.98 -7.17
CA ILE A 140 -3.39 -7.33 -8.40
C ILE A 140 -4.14 -7.83 -9.64
N ALA A 141 -4.55 -9.10 -9.65
CA ALA A 141 -5.30 -9.69 -10.74
C ALA A 141 -6.66 -9.00 -10.96
N ALA A 142 -7.26 -8.44 -9.90
CA ALA A 142 -8.52 -7.71 -9.97
C ALA A 142 -8.39 -6.34 -10.66
N HIS A 143 -7.15 -5.84 -10.83
CA HIS A 143 -6.85 -4.58 -11.51
C HIS A 143 -6.53 -4.77 -13.01
N VAL A 144 -6.55 -6.01 -13.52
CA VAL A 144 -6.37 -6.29 -14.94
C VAL A 144 -7.65 -5.95 -15.70
N LEU A 145 -7.56 -5.10 -16.72
CA LEU A 145 -8.70 -4.61 -17.50
C LEU A 145 -8.64 -5.16 -18.95
N PRO A 146 -8.93 -6.45 -19.20
CA PRO A 146 -8.77 -7.06 -20.52
C PRO A 146 -9.73 -6.49 -21.57
N ASN A 147 -10.87 -5.93 -21.14
CA ASN A 147 -11.90 -5.35 -22.00
C ASN A 147 -11.84 -3.82 -22.05
N ASP A 148 -10.73 -3.21 -21.60
CA ASP A 148 -10.58 -1.76 -21.70
C ASP A 148 -10.45 -1.32 -23.17
N PRO A 149 -11.07 -0.21 -23.60
CA PRO A 149 -10.91 0.30 -24.96
C PRO A 149 -9.46 0.53 -25.39
N ALA A 150 -8.53 0.78 -24.45
CA ALA A 150 -7.11 0.85 -24.74
C ALA A 150 -6.52 -0.48 -25.20
N VAL A 151 -6.97 -1.60 -24.62
CA VAL A 151 -6.58 -2.95 -25.04
C VAL A 151 -7.08 -3.20 -26.45
N GLU A 152 -8.34 -2.87 -26.76
CA GLU A 152 -8.90 -3.02 -28.11
C GLU A 152 -8.08 -2.27 -29.17
N ARG A 153 -7.66 -1.03 -28.89
CA ARG A 153 -6.79 -0.26 -29.80
C ARG A 153 -5.45 -0.94 -30.06
N ILE A 154 -4.81 -1.47 -29.02
CA ILE A 154 -3.54 -2.19 -29.14
C ILE A 154 -3.72 -3.46 -29.97
N LEU A 155 -4.79 -4.23 -29.72
CA LEU A 155 -5.05 -5.47 -30.45
C LEU A 155 -5.35 -5.21 -31.94
N ALA A 156 -6.07 -4.13 -32.26
CA ALA A 156 -6.33 -3.72 -33.64
C ALA A 156 -5.02 -3.36 -34.38
N ASP A 157 -4.15 -2.57 -33.74
CA ASP A 157 -2.83 -2.22 -34.31
C ASP A 157 -1.92 -3.44 -34.47
N ALA A 158 -1.94 -4.36 -33.50
CA ALA A 158 -1.20 -5.62 -33.55
C ALA A 158 -1.68 -6.49 -34.72
N SER A 159 -2.98 -6.62 -34.90
CA SER A 159 -3.56 -7.38 -36.03
C SER A 159 -3.12 -6.82 -37.38
N LYS A 160 -3.13 -5.48 -37.53
CA LYS A 160 -2.64 -4.81 -38.74
C LYS A 160 -1.16 -5.08 -38.99
N LEU A 161 -0.33 -4.96 -37.95
CA LEU A 161 1.11 -5.26 -38.03
C LEU A 161 1.38 -6.71 -38.45
N LEU A 162 0.66 -7.66 -37.86
CA LEU A 162 0.77 -9.07 -38.19
C LEU A 162 0.38 -9.34 -39.64
N LEU A 163 -0.71 -8.74 -40.12
CA LEU A 163 -1.16 -8.87 -41.51
C LEU A 163 -0.10 -8.35 -42.49
N GLU A 164 0.49 -7.19 -42.23
CA GLU A 164 1.53 -6.59 -43.06
C GLU A 164 2.78 -7.47 -43.14
N LYS A 165 3.21 -8.06 -42.02
CA LYS A 165 4.48 -8.79 -41.90
C LYS A 165 4.39 -10.28 -42.21
N THR A 166 3.24 -10.90 -41.97
CA THR A 166 3.08 -12.37 -42.04
C THR A 166 1.98 -12.81 -42.99
N LYS A 167 1.21 -11.88 -43.56
CA LYS A 167 -0.01 -12.13 -44.34
C LYS A 167 -1.15 -12.79 -43.56
N ASP A 168 -1.01 -12.89 -42.24
CA ASP A 168 -2.04 -13.38 -41.33
C ASP A 168 -2.16 -12.45 -40.12
N GLY A 169 -3.24 -11.66 -40.07
CA GLY A 169 -3.55 -10.73 -38.99
C GLY A 169 -4.25 -11.33 -37.77
N SER A 170 -4.51 -12.65 -37.75
CA SER A 170 -5.27 -13.28 -36.67
C SER A 170 -4.54 -13.26 -35.33
N LEU A 171 -5.28 -13.04 -34.23
CA LEU A 171 -4.78 -13.18 -32.86
C LEU A 171 -5.30 -14.48 -32.24
N SER A 172 -4.92 -15.61 -32.85
CA SER A 172 -5.39 -16.96 -32.49
C SER A 172 -4.83 -17.50 -31.16
N GLY A 173 -3.92 -16.79 -30.50
CA GLY A 173 -3.19 -17.29 -29.33
C GLY A 173 -2.53 -18.64 -29.61
N TYR A 174 -2.78 -19.62 -28.75
CA TYR A 174 -2.26 -20.99 -28.86
C TYR A 174 -3.07 -21.91 -29.80
N GLN A 175 -4.18 -21.45 -30.37
CA GLN A 175 -5.10 -22.30 -31.14
C GLN A 175 -4.48 -22.91 -32.42
N SER A 176 -3.41 -22.31 -32.93
CA SER A 176 -2.67 -22.84 -34.10
C SER A 176 -1.79 -24.05 -33.79
N GLY A 177 -1.49 -24.31 -32.52
CA GLY A 177 -0.52 -25.35 -32.12
C GLY A 177 0.94 -25.05 -32.50
N ASP A 178 1.24 -23.90 -33.11
CA ASP A 178 2.59 -23.49 -33.50
C ASP A 178 3.18 -22.49 -32.48
N PRO A 179 4.24 -22.86 -31.72
CA PRO A 179 4.91 -21.96 -30.79
C PRO A 179 5.45 -20.69 -31.47
N ARG A 180 5.85 -20.77 -32.75
CA ARG A 180 6.32 -19.61 -33.51
C ARG A 180 5.20 -18.62 -33.74
N ARG A 181 3.98 -19.09 -34.00
CA ARG A 181 2.81 -18.22 -34.16
C ARG A 181 2.47 -17.50 -32.86
N ALA A 182 2.57 -18.16 -31.70
CA ALA A 182 2.38 -17.51 -30.40
C ALA A 182 3.44 -16.42 -30.16
N TYR A 183 4.71 -16.71 -30.45
CA TYR A 183 5.81 -15.74 -30.35
C TYR A 183 5.60 -14.52 -31.26
N ILE A 184 5.23 -14.75 -32.52
CA ILE A 184 4.97 -13.69 -33.50
C ILE A 184 3.81 -12.79 -33.06
N GLN A 185 2.74 -13.36 -32.50
CA GLN A 185 1.63 -12.58 -31.95
C GLN A 185 2.05 -11.72 -30.77
N ALA A 186 2.82 -12.27 -29.84
CA ALA A 186 3.38 -11.52 -28.72
C ALA A 186 4.29 -10.36 -29.21
N ALA A 187 5.11 -10.60 -30.23
CA ALA A 187 5.90 -9.55 -30.87
C ALA A 187 5.02 -8.48 -31.54
N GLY A 188 3.94 -8.88 -32.22
CA GLY A 188 2.96 -7.95 -32.80
C GLY A 188 2.33 -7.03 -31.76
N ILE A 189 1.91 -7.59 -30.62
CA ILE A 189 1.36 -6.84 -29.49
C ILE A 189 2.44 -5.90 -28.92
N TYR A 190 3.66 -6.38 -28.70
CA TYR A 190 4.76 -5.55 -28.21
C TYR A 190 5.02 -4.32 -29.10
N PHE A 191 5.11 -4.51 -30.42
CA PHE A 191 5.35 -3.40 -31.34
C PHE A 191 4.14 -2.47 -31.46
N ALA A 192 2.92 -2.99 -31.36
CA ALA A 192 1.70 -2.17 -31.29
C ALA A 192 1.70 -1.28 -30.04
N SER A 193 2.05 -1.84 -28.88
CA SER A 193 2.21 -1.10 -27.64
C SER A 193 3.32 -0.05 -27.73
N ALA A 194 4.48 -0.39 -28.30
CA ALA A 194 5.59 0.54 -28.48
C ALA A 194 5.21 1.75 -29.35
N ARG A 195 4.35 1.56 -30.36
CA ARG A 195 3.84 2.64 -31.21
C ARG A 195 2.95 3.64 -30.48
N GLN A 196 2.39 3.28 -29.32
CA GLN A 196 1.61 4.19 -28.49
C GLN A 196 2.47 5.28 -27.84
N LYS A 197 3.81 5.21 -27.96
CA LYS A 197 4.76 6.19 -27.39
C LYS A 197 4.48 6.45 -25.90
N ILE A 198 4.26 5.38 -25.15
CA ILE A 198 4.01 5.45 -23.72
C ILE A 198 5.28 5.96 -23.06
N SER A 199 5.25 7.21 -22.61
CA SER A 199 6.34 7.82 -21.85
C SER A 199 6.13 7.57 -20.37
N TYR A 200 7.23 7.37 -19.65
CA TYR A 200 7.18 7.34 -18.19
C TYR A 200 6.68 8.70 -17.68
N ILE A 201 5.61 8.68 -16.89
CA ILE A 201 5.16 9.84 -16.13
C ILE A 201 5.73 9.65 -14.74
N ASN A 202 6.55 10.58 -14.27
CA ASN A 202 7.00 10.56 -12.89
C ASN A 202 5.76 10.74 -12.00
N PRO A 203 5.37 9.75 -11.19
CA PRO A 203 4.25 9.95 -10.27
C PRO A 203 4.61 11.13 -9.37
N GLY A 204 3.72 12.12 -9.28
CA GLY A 204 3.87 13.19 -8.30
C GLY A 204 4.06 12.57 -6.91
N GLU A 205 4.89 13.18 -6.08
CA GLU A 205 5.25 12.71 -4.73
C GLU A 205 3.99 12.32 -3.95
N ARG A 206 3.63 11.03 -3.98
CA ARG A 206 2.70 10.45 -3.02
C ARG A 206 3.46 10.43 -1.71
N ASP A 207 3.23 11.44 -0.87
CA ASP A 207 3.77 11.56 0.48
C ASP A 207 3.62 10.24 1.25
N PRO A 208 4.72 9.52 1.52
CA PRO A 208 4.72 8.43 2.44
C PRO A 208 5.66 8.80 3.58
N LYS A 209 5.43 9.91 4.30
CA LYS A 209 6.35 10.44 5.33
C LYS A 209 7.79 10.41 4.85
N THR A 210 8.22 11.40 4.08
CA THR A 210 9.62 11.54 3.66
C THR A 210 10.54 11.23 4.84
N ARG A 211 11.18 10.06 4.81
CA ARG A 211 12.05 9.60 5.88
C ARG A 211 13.13 10.65 6.09
N THR A 212 13.34 11.09 7.32
CA THR A 212 14.50 11.94 7.58
C THR A 212 15.76 11.10 7.38
N ALA A 213 16.91 11.74 7.14
CA ALA A 213 18.16 11.01 6.93
C ALA A 213 18.53 10.11 8.13
N GLU A 214 18.03 10.44 9.33
CA GLU A 214 18.22 9.64 10.54
C GLU A 214 17.36 8.36 10.58
N GLU A 215 16.30 8.28 9.79
CA GLU A 215 15.39 7.13 9.72
C GLU A 215 15.81 6.11 8.64
N ILE A 216 16.84 6.42 7.85
CA ILE A 216 17.37 5.54 6.81
C ILE A 216 18.61 4.85 7.36
N CYS A 217 18.59 3.52 7.44
CA CYS A 217 19.74 2.77 7.94
C CYS A 217 20.93 2.82 6.95
N PRO A 218 22.18 2.69 7.44
CA PRO A 218 23.37 2.71 6.60
C PRO A 218 23.36 1.65 5.48
N GLU A 219 22.74 0.48 5.70
CA GLU A 219 22.62 -0.58 4.70
C GLU A 219 21.73 -0.17 3.51
N GLU A 220 20.62 0.52 3.77
CA GLU A 220 19.76 1.04 2.70
C GLU A 220 20.47 2.14 1.91
N ILE A 221 21.18 3.03 2.60
CA ILE A 221 22.01 4.07 1.96
C ILE A 221 23.10 3.42 1.10
N ALA A 222 23.76 2.38 1.60
CA ALA A 222 24.79 1.64 0.87
C ALA A 222 24.25 1.03 -0.43
N ASN A 223 23.06 0.43 -0.38
CA ASN A 223 22.41 -0.13 -1.56
C ASN A 223 22.03 0.95 -2.58
N ALA A 224 21.49 2.09 -2.13
CA ALA A 224 21.15 3.22 -3.00
C ALA A 224 22.42 3.81 -3.65
N ALA A 225 23.49 4.01 -2.88
CA ALA A 225 24.77 4.47 -3.40
C ALA A 225 25.35 3.49 -4.43
N ALA A 226 25.30 2.18 -4.18
CA ALA A 226 25.79 1.16 -5.11
C ALA A 226 25.01 1.18 -6.43
N GLN A 227 23.69 1.34 -6.35
CA GLN A 227 22.84 1.48 -7.53
C GLN A 227 23.18 2.74 -8.34
N VAL A 228 23.29 3.90 -7.67
CA VAL A 228 23.65 5.17 -8.31
C VAL A 228 25.01 5.06 -9.00
N LEU A 229 25.98 4.45 -8.32
CA LEU A 229 27.33 4.27 -8.85
C LEU A 229 27.36 3.31 -10.04
N THR A 230 26.57 2.24 -10.00
CA THR A 230 26.42 1.31 -11.13
C THR A 230 25.87 2.02 -12.38
N LEU A 231 24.95 2.96 -12.21
CA LEU A 231 24.37 3.73 -13.31
C LEU A 231 25.35 4.76 -13.89
N HIS A 232 26.19 5.37 -13.05
CA HIS A 232 27.09 6.45 -13.45
C HIS A 232 28.53 6.01 -13.68
N ILE A 233 28.85 4.74 -13.41
CA ILE A 233 30.16 4.08 -13.57
C ILE A 233 31.23 4.61 -12.61
N SER A 234 31.41 5.93 -12.50
CA SER A 234 32.37 6.58 -11.62
C SER A 234 31.80 7.88 -11.07
N MET A 235 32.00 8.14 -9.77
CA MET A 235 31.49 9.35 -9.12
C MET A 235 32.34 9.75 -7.91
N GLY A 236 32.48 11.06 -7.69
CA GLY A 236 33.08 11.59 -6.47
C GLY A 236 32.19 11.34 -5.24
N HIS A 237 32.79 11.24 -4.06
CA HIS A 237 32.07 10.88 -2.83
C HIS A 237 30.91 11.83 -2.50
N ASP A 238 31.12 13.14 -2.65
CA ASP A 238 30.11 14.16 -2.34
C ASP A 238 28.94 14.18 -3.33
N ASP A 239 29.24 13.93 -4.61
CA ASP A 239 28.21 13.83 -5.64
C ASP A 239 27.43 12.52 -5.48
N LEU A 240 28.10 11.43 -5.12
CA LEU A 240 27.44 10.17 -4.81
C LEU A 240 26.51 10.29 -3.60
N ALA A 241 26.93 10.99 -2.55
CA ALA A 241 26.08 11.27 -1.40
C ALA A 241 24.84 12.09 -1.77
N ARG A 242 24.96 13.03 -2.70
CA ARG A 242 23.84 13.86 -3.19
C ARG A 242 22.87 13.04 -4.03
N GLU A 243 23.37 12.29 -5.00
CA GLU A 243 22.53 11.48 -5.86
C GLU A 243 21.87 10.33 -5.08
N ALA A 244 22.59 9.71 -4.13
CA ALA A 244 22.00 8.74 -3.21
C ALA A 244 20.91 9.38 -2.34
N ALA A 245 21.10 10.61 -1.84
CA ALA A 245 20.07 11.31 -1.06
C ALA A 245 18.82 11.65 -1.91
N ASN A 246 19.01 11.99 -3.19
CA ASN A 246 17.92 12.21 -4.13
C ASN A 246 17.05 10.96 -4.34
N VAL A 247 17.63 9.74 -4.31
CA VAL A 247 16.86 8.48 -4.38
C VAL A 247 15.81 8.39 -3.27
N PHE A 248 16.09 8.98 -2.10
CA PHE A 248 15.18 9.02 -0.95
C PHE A 248 14.31 10.29 -0.89
N GLY A 249 14.30 11.12 -1.93
CA GLY A 249 13.56 12.39 -1.95
C GLY A 249 14.20 13.50 -1.11
N ILE A 250 15.45 13.34 -0.67
CA ILE A 250 16.16 14.36 0.13
C ILE A 250 16.94 15.29 -0.79
N THR A 251 16.35 16.45 -1.08
CA THR A 251 16.92 17.43 -2.02
C THR A 251 17.95 18.39 -1.40
N ARG A 252 18.03 18.45 -0.06
CA ARG A 252 18.96 19.34 0.66
C ARG A 252 19.93 18.56 1.55
N LEU A 253 21.20 18.60 1.19
CA LEU A 253 22.31 18.05 1.98
C LEU A 253 22.74 19.01 3.08
N GLY A 254 22.05 18.98 4.22
CA GLY A 254 22.58 19.57 5.45
C GLY A 254 23.70 18.73 6.08
N ASN A 255 24.42 19.28 7.07
CA ASN A 255 25.54 18.59 7.72
C ASN A 255 25.17 17.21 8.29
N LYS A 256 23.97 17.10 8.87
CA LYS A 256 23.46 15.83 9.44
C LYS A 256 23.16 14.79 8.36
N VAL A 257 22.43 15.18 7.31
CA VAL A 257 22.13 14.34 6.15
C VAL A 257 23.43 13.84 5.51
N ARG A 258 24.38 14.74 5.27
CA ARG A 258 25.68 14.39 4.70
C ARG A 258 26.39 13.34 5.55
N SER A 259 26.39 13.49 6.88
CA SER A 259 27.03 12.53 7.78
C SER A 259 26.44 11.13 7.65
N SER A 260 25.11 10.99 7.64
CA SER A 260 24.42 9.70 7.49
C SER A 260 24.73 9.05 6.13
N PHE A 261 24.76 9.85 5.06
CA PHE A 261 25.01 9.33 3.71
C PHE A 261 26.47 8.93 3.50
N VAL A 262 27.42 9.64 4.12
CA VAL A 262 28.83 9.24 4.15
C VAL A 262 28.99 7.91 4.88
N GLU A 263 28.32 7.72 6.02
CA GLU A 263 28.38 6.45 6.78
C GLU A 263 27.90 5.25 5.93
N GLY A 264 26.79 5.40 5.22
CA GLY A 264 26.30 4.36 4.32
C GLY A 264 27.22 4.10 3.11
N ILE A 265 27.85 5.13 2.56
CA ILE A 265 28.86 4.97 1.49
C ILE A 265 30.10 4.23 2.00
N GLU A 266 30.55 4.50 3.22
CA GLU A 266 31.64 3.75 3.85
C GLU A 266 31.26 2.28 4.08
N LEU A 267 30.01 2.01 4.46
CA LEU A 267 29.52 0.63 4.57
C LEU A 267 29.48 -0.08 3.21
N MET A 268 29.04 0.61 2.15
CA MET A 268 29.08 0.10 0.78
C MET A 268 30.51 -0.26 0.37
N LYS A 269 31.49 0.62 0.63
CA LYS A 269 32.92 0.38 0.36
C LYS A 269 33.41 -0.87 1.09
N LYS A 270 33.11 -0.99 2.38
CA LYS A 270 33.49 -2.14 3.22
C LYS A 270 32.92 -3.46 2.69
N ASN A 271 31.72 -3.43 2.13
CA ASN A 271 31.04 -4.61 1.59
C ASN A 271 31.43 -4.93 0.14
N GLY A 272 32.39 -4.21 -0.45
CA GLY A 272 32.85 -4.43 -1.83
C GLY A 272 31.89 -3.92 -2.89
N GLY A 273 30.97 -3.01 -2.54
CA GLY A 273 30.00 -2.43 -3.46
C GLY A 273 30.59 -1.40 -4.44
N CYS A 274 31.89 -1.11 -4.35
CA CYS A 274 32.62 -0.23 -5.26
C CYS A 274 34.13 -0.46 -5.17
N ARG A 275 34.86 -0.02 -6.19
CA ARG A 275 36.32 0.16 -6.17
C ARG A 275 36.66 1.62 -5.93
N VAL A 276 37.79 1.89 -5.30
CA VAL A 276 38.30 3.25 -5.11
C VAL A 276 39.42 3.47 -6.12
N GLU A 277 39.24 4.45 -7.01
CA GLU A 277 40.24 4.87 -7.99
C GLU A 277 40.51 6.36 -7.82
N GLU A 278 41.72 6.69 -7.37
CA GLU A 278 42.13 8.06 -7.04
C GLU A 278 41.17 8.73 -6.03
N GLU A 279 40.43 9.75 -6.47
CA GLU A 279 39.45 10.50 -5.66
C GLU A 279 38.00 10.01 -5.88
N ASN A 280 37.79 9.10 -6.83
CA ASN A 280 36.46 8.62 -7.23
C ASN A 280 36.16 7.22 -6.71
N LEU A 281 34.86 6.98 -6.55
CA LEU A 281 34.30 5.64 -6.40
C LEU A 281 33.92 5.15 -7.79
N VAL A 282 34.21 3.89 -8.08
CA VAL A 282 33.92 3.24 -9.36
C VAL A 282 33.07 2.00 -9.09
N ALA A 283 32.10 1.75 -9.95
CA ALA A 283 31.28 0.54 -9.87
C ALA A 283 32.17 -0.73 -9.83
N PRO A 284 31.75 -1.79 -9.10
CA PRO A 284 32.58 -2.95 -8.80
C PRO A 284 32.99 -3.78 -10.03
#